data_AF-A0A1M5D1H6-F1
#
_entry.id   AF-A0A1M5D1H6-F1
#
_cell.length_a   1.000
_cell.length_b   1.000
_cell.length_c   1.000
_cell.angle_alpha   90.00
_cell.angle_beta   90.00
_cell.angle_gamma   90.00
#
_symmetry.space_group_name_H-M   'P 1'
#
loop_
_entity.id
_entity.type
_entity.pdbx_description
1 polymer ?
#
loop_
_entity_poly.entity_id
_entity_poly.type
_entity_poly.pdbx_seq_one_letter_code
_entity_poly.pdbx_strand_id
1 'polypeptide(L)'
;MKFIDEKESWLNEIQTNEKISKHFSFIEKALNYHTGGDYDASIHILYPRIEAILRDDFIRANPEKEGRRQDALSEHLQTNITNHTHNISRLFPEKFSQYILTNFFKDFDVRGENSFISRNTISHGFVDSTAFTRKSSLIGFLILDQIQKYTKISTNFEMKDVQKFL
;
A
#
# COMPACT_ATOMS: atom_id res chain seq x y z
N MET A 1 -8.21 -19.66 5.52
CA MET A 1 -8.40 -18.46 4.66
C MET A 1 -7.07 -18.27 3.98
N LYS A 2 -6.97 -18.49 2.66
CA LYS A 2 -5.69 -18.70 1.98
C LYS A 2 -4.58 -17.67 2.29
N PHE A 3 -4.91 -16.39 2.49
CA PHE A 3 -3.94 -15.35 2.88
C PHE A 3 -3.27 -15.61 4.24
N ILE A 4 -3.99 -16.16 5.21
CA ILE A 4 -3.46 -16.52 6.53
C ILE A 4 -2.70 -17.84 6.47
N ASP A 5 -3.18 -18.77 5.64
CA ASP A 5 -2.61 -20.12 5.53
C ASP A 5 -1.22 -20.09 4.86
N GLU A 6 -0.92 -19.06 4.05
CA GLU A 6 0.36 -18.84 3.36
C GLU A 6 1.14 -17.61 3.90
N LYS A 7 0.82 -17.15 5.12
CA LYS A 7 1.36 -15.90 5.68
C LYS A 7 2.88 -15.82 5.71
N GLU A 8 3.57 -16.93 5.99
CA GLU A 8 5.04 -16.97 6.08
C GLU A 8 5.68 -16.78 4.70
N SER A 9 5.10 -17.38 3.67
CA SER A 9 5.54 -17.17 2.28
C SER A 9 5.34 -15.72 1.87
N TRP A 10 4.18 -15.14 2.21
CA TRP A 10 3.89 -13.75 1.92
C TRP A 10 4.83 -12.78 2.66
N LEU A 11 5.12 -13.02 3.94
CA LEU A 11 6.09 -12.23 4.71
C LEU A 11 7.49 -12.32 4.12
N ASN A 12 7.93 -13.50 3.68
CA ASN A 12 9.22 -13.67 3.01
C ASN A 12 9.28 -12.87 1.69
N GLU A 13 8.19 -12.82 0.92
CA GLU A 13 8.11 -11.97 -0.27
C GLU A 13 8.17 -10.47 0.03
N ILE A 14 7.62 -10.03 1.17
CA ILE A 14 7.73 -8.65 1.63
C ILE A 14 9.16 -8.34 2.09
N GLN A 15 9.77 -9.24 2.86
CA GLN A 15 11.12 -9.08 3.42
C GLN A 15 12.19 -8.98 2.32
N THR A 16 12.03 -9.74 1.24
CA THR A 16 12.98 -9.78 0.12
C THR A 16 12.77 -8.67 -0.92
N ASN A 17 11.67 -7.92 -0.85
CA ASN A 17 11.44 -6.78 -1.74
C ASN A 17 12.15 -5.53 -1.23
N GLU A 18 13.25 -5.13 -1.86
CA GLU A 18 14.04 -3.94 -1.51
C GLU A 18 13.27 -2.62 -1.48
N LYS A 19 12.13 -2.52 -2.20
CA LYS A 19 11.28 -1.33 -2.19
C LYS A 19 10.45 -1.22 -0.91
N ILE A 20 10.25 -2.34 -0.19
CA ILE A 20 9.35 -2.45 0.96
C ILE A 20 10.08 -2.89 2.24
N SER A 21 11.16 -3.66 2.14
CA SER A 21 11.80 -4.41 3.24
C SER A 21 12.16 -3.56 4.46
N LYS A 22 12.48 -2.28 4.28
CA LYS A 22 12.73 -1.35 5.40
C LYS A 22 11.54 -1.17 6.35
N HIS A 23 10.33 -1.49 5.90
CA HIS A 23 9.08 -1.43 6.68
C HIS A 23 8.66 -2.79 7.25
N PHE A 24 9.44 -3.85 7.00
CA PHE A 24 9.08 -5.24 7.30
C PHE A 24 8.63 -5.45 8.75
N SER A 25 9.40 -4.96 9.72
CA SER A 25 9.10 -5.15 11.15
C SER A 25 7.74 -4.58 11.56
N PHE A 26 7.30 -3.47 10.94
CA PHE A 26 5.97 -2.92 11.17
C PHE A 26 4.87 -3.73 10.47
N ILE A 27 5.14 -4.22 9.26
CA ILE A 27 4.20 -5.05 8.49
C ILE A 27 3.95 -6.37 9.22
N GLU A 28 5.01 -7.04 9.65
CA GLU A 28 4.93 -8.28 10.45
C GLU A 28 4.15 -8.05 11.74
N LYS A 29 4.47 -6.97 12.47
CA LYS A 29 3.74 -6.61 13.69
C LYS A 29 2.24 -6.37 13.42
N ALA A 30 1.89 -5.65 12.36
CA ALA A 30 0.49 -5.43 11.98
C ALA A 30 -0.21 -6.75 11.63
N LEU A 31 0.47 -7.69 10.99
CA LEU A 31 -0.09 -9.00 10.62
C LEU A 31 -0.31 -9.88 11.86
N ASN A 32 0.59 -9.81 12.82
CA ASN A 32 0.43 -10.50 14.11
C ASN A 32 -0.82 -9.99 14.86
N TYR A 33 -1.05 -8.68 14.88
CA TYR A 33 -2.30 -8.14 15.45
C TYR A 33 -3.54 -8.57 14.67
N HIS A 34 -3.50 -8.53 13.32
CA HIS A 34 -4.62 -8.98 12.49
C HIS A 34 -4.98 -10.44 12.77
N THR A 35 -3.99 -11.32 12.79
CA THR A 35 -4.18 -12.76 13.03
C THR A 35 -4.59 -13.04 14.48
N GLY A 36 -4.15 -12.22 15.42
CA GLY A 36 -4.60 -12.23 16.82
C GLY A 36 -5.99 -11.64 17.08
N GLY A 37 -6.64 -11.08 16.06
CA GLY A 37 -7.98 -10.46 16.17
C GLY A 37 -7.99 -9.01 16.65
N ASP A 38 -6.83 -8.41 16.88
CA ASP A 38 -6.68 -7.00 17.23
C ASP A 38 -6.60 -6.15 15.94
N TYR A 39 -7.76 -5.94 15.32
CA TYR A 39 -7.85 -5.23 14.05
C TYR A 39 -7.53 -3.74 14.19
N ASP A 40 -7.84 -3.16 15.34
CA ASP A 40 -7.56 -1.76 15.64
C ASP A 40 -6.05 -1.49 15.64
N ALA A 41 -5.28 -2.23 16.44
CA ALA A 41 -3.82 -2.10 16.45
C ALA A 41 -3.19 -2.41 15.09
N SER A 42 -3.72 -3.42 14.38
CA SER A 42 -3.27 -3.76 13.03
C SER A 42 -3.44 -2.58 12.07
N ILE A 43 -4.61 -1.95 12.06
CA ILE A 43 -4.95 -0.82 11.17
C ILE A 43 -4.07 0.40 11.49
N HIS A 44 -3.93 0.75 12.77
CA HIS A 44 -3.12 1.89 13.22
C HIS A 44 -1.64 1.75 12.88
N ILE A 45 -1.12 0.53 12.79
CA ILE A 45 0.25 0.29 12.34
C ILE A 45 0.31 0.28 10.80
N LEU A 46 -0.57 -0.46 10.15
CA LEU A 46 -0.45 -0.77 8.73
C LEU A 46 -0.73 0.44 7.83
N TYR A 47 -1.77 1.21 8.10
CA TYR A 47 -2.22 2.27 7.19
C TYR A 47 -1.18 3.40 7.05
N PRO A 48 -0.61 3.96 8.13
CA PRO A 48 0.47 4.93 8.01
C PRO A 48 1.72 4.37 7.30
N ARG A 49 1.97 3.05 7.42
CA ARG A 49 3.11 2.40 6.77
C ARG A 49 2.92 2.22 5.28
N ILE A 50 1.69 1.92 4.82
CA ILE A 50 1.36 1.90 3.39
C ILE A 50 1.65 3.27 2.75
N GLU A 51 1.24 4.37 3.37
CA GLU A 51 1.56 5.71 2.84
C GLU A 51 3.08 5.96 2.81
N ALA A 52 3.81 5.54 3.85
CA ALA A 52 5.26 5.68 3.87
C ALA A 52 5.92 4.90 2.72
N ILE A 53 5.49 3.66 2.45
CA ILE A 53 5.96 2.86 1.31
C ILE A 53 5.70 3.58 -0.02
N LEU A 54 4.49 4.09 -0.24
CA LEU A 54 4.15 4.84 -1.45
C LEU A 54 5.00 6.09 -1.63
N ARG A 55 5.27 6.79 -0.53
CA ARG A 55 6.14 7.98 -0.49
C ARG A 55 7.58 7.64 -0.81
N ASP A 56 8.09 6.54 -0.28
CA ASP A 56 9.46 6.09 -0.53
C ASP A 56 9.68 5.66 -1.98
N ASP A 57 8.70 4.96 -2.57
CA ASP A 57 8.72 4.61 -3.99
C ASP A 57 8.70 5.88 -4.86
N PHE A 58 7.83 6.84 -4.52
CA PHE A 58 7.76 8.14 -5.19
C PHE A 58 9.07 8.91 -5.18
N ILE A 59 9.68 9.06 -4.00
CA ILE A 59 10.94 9.81 -3.84
C ILE A 59 12.08 9.10 -4.57
N ARG A 60 12.11 7.76 -4.57
CA ARG A 60 13.12 6.99 -5.31
C ARG A 60 13.06 7.26 -6.81
N ALA A 61 11.85 7.35 -7.37
CA ALA A 61 11.64 7.64 -8.78
C ALA A 61 11.72 9.14 -9.12
N ASN A 62 11.59 10.02 -8.12
CA ASN A 62 11.63 11.48 -8.26
C ASN A 62 12.49 12.11 -7.14
N PRO A 63 13.83 11.93 -7.16
CA PRO A 63 14.70 12.35 -6.05
C PRO A 63 14.64 13.84 -5.72
N GLU A 64 14.24 14.67 -6.68
CA GLU A 64 14.07 16.11 -6.53
C GLU A 64 12.75 16.53 -5.85
N LYS A 65 11.84 15.58 -5.59
CA LYS A 65 10.53 15.84 -4.99
C LYS A 65 10.45 15.28 -3.58
N GLU A 66 9.68 15.95 -2.72
CA GLU A 66 9.50 15.56 -1.32
C GLU A 66 8.34 14.58 -1.07
N GLY A 67 7.57 14.24 -2.12
CA GLY A 67 6.43 13.30 -2.05
C GLY A 67 5.25 13.75 -1.19
N ARG A 68 5.18 15.02 -0.75
CA ARG A 68 4.20 15.49 0.25
C ARG A 68 2.74 15.26 -0.13
N ARG A 69 2.38 15.35 -1.41
CA ARG A 69 0.98 15.32 -1.85
C ARG A 69 0.49 13.89 -2.13
N GLN A 70 -0.62 13.50 -1.49
CA GLN A 70 -1.19 12.15 -1.62
C GLN A 70 -1.74 11.86 -3.03
N ASP A 71 -2.21 12.88 -3.75
CA ASP A 71 -2.61 12.75 -5.16
C ASP A 71 -1.43 12.34 -6.06
N ALA A 72 -0.28 12.98 -5.86
CA ALA A 72 0.95 12.63 -6.56
C ALA A 72 1.43 11.20 -6.22
N LEU A 73 1.28 10.76 -4.96
CA LEU A 73 1.61 9.38 -4.57
C LEU A 73 0.69 8.37 -5.27
N SER A 74 -0.59 8.70 -5.42
CA SER A 74 -1.55 7.84 -6.10
C SER A 74 -1.29 7.77 -7.61
N GLU A 75 -1.09 8.92 -8.26
CA GLU A 75 -0.78 9.00 -9.69
C GLU A 75 0.53 8.29 -10.03
N HIS A 76 1.48 8.29 -9.10
CA HIS A 76 2.73 7.57 -9.26
C HIS A 76 2.58 6.07 -9.44
N LEU A 77 1.62 5.45 -8.73
CA LEU A 77 1.36 4.01 -8.85
C LEU A 77 1.04 3.60 -10.27
N GLN A 78 0.20 4.37 -10.98
CA GLN A 78 -0.10 4.06 -12.36
C GLN A 78 1.12 4.27 -13.26
N THR A 79 1.76 5.43 -13.18
CA THR A 79 2.86 5.80 -14.08
C THR A 79 4.07 4.88 -13.96
N ASN A 80 4.44 4.43 -12.75
CA ASN A 80 5.55 3.50 -12.56
C ASN A 80 5.35 2.16 -13.27
N ILE A 81 4.11 1.68 -13.38
CA ILE A 81 3.80 0.37 -13.96
C ILE A 81 3.50 0.52 -15.45
N THR A 82 2.72 1.52 -15.84
CA THR A 82 2.24 1.70 -17.22
C THR A 82 3.34 2.20 -18.15
N ASN A 83 4.32 2.97 -17.66
CA ASN A 83 5.48 3.37 -18.46
C ASN A 83 6.35 2.17 -18.87
N HIS A 84 6.27 1.04 -18.16
CA HIS A 84 7.00 -0.20 -18.46
C HIS A 84 6.10 -1.29 -19.08
N THR A 85 4.79 -1.13 -19.02
CA THR A 85 3.81 -2.09 -19.57
C THR A 85 2.76 -1.33 -20.40
N HIS A 86 2.92 -1.33 -21.73
CA HIS A 86 1.95 -0.76 -22.65
C HIS A 86 0.52 -1.28 -22.33
N ASN A 87 -0.30 -0.44 -21.69
CA ASN A 87 -1.77 -0.47 -21.55
C ASN A 87 -2.52 -1.78 -21.21
N ILE A 88 -1.84 -2.91 -20.93
CA ILE A 88 -2.48 -4.20 -20.64
C ILE A 88 -1.73 -4.91 -19.51
N SER A 89 -1.56 -4.24 -18.37
CA SER A 89 -1.21 -4.94 -17.14
C SER A 89 -2.47 -5.62 -16.58
N ARG A 90 -2.42 -6.95 -16.37
CA ARG A 90 -3.49 -7.74 -15.71
C ARG A 90 -3.85 -7.24 -14.31
N LEU A 91 -3.07 -6.30 -13.78
CA LEU A 91 -3.20 -5.79 -12.43
C LEU A 91 -3.98 -4.46 -12.34
N PHE A 92 -4.40 -3.86 -13.47
CA PHE A 92 -5.24 -2.65 -13.51
C PHE A 92 -4.70 -1.45 -12.69
N PRO A 93 -3.47 -0.99 -13.00
CA PRO A 93 -2.79 0.03 -12.22
C PRO A 93 -3.55 1.38 -12.13
N GLU A 94 -4.27 1.77 -13.18
CA GLU A 94 -5.08 3.00 -13.21
C GLU A 94 -6.28 2.90 -12.26
N LYS A 95 -6.99 1.76 -12.29
CA LYS A 95 -8.13 1.52 -11.38
C LYS A 95 -7.68 1.46 -9.93
N PHE A 96 -6.52 0.86 -9.68
CA PHE A 96 -5.97 0.79 -8.34
C PHE A 96 -5.51 2.18 -7.85
N SER A 97 -4.85 2.97 -8.70
CA SER A 97 -4.53 4.37 -8.39
C SER A 97 -5.80 5.14 -8.03
N GLN A 98 -6.85 5.07 -8.86
CA GLN A 98 -8.12 5.73 -8.55
C GLN A 98 -8.72 5.26 -7.21
N TYR A 99 -8.63 3.96 -6.91
CA TYR A 99 -9.09 3.41 -5.63
C TYR A 99 -8.29 3.96 -4.45
N ILE A 100 -6.95 4.01 -4.54
CA ILE A 100 -6.09 4.58 -3.50
C ILE A 100 -6.45 6.04 -3.23
N LEU A 101 -6.59 6.85 -4.27
CA LEU A 101 -6.97 8.25 -4.12
C LEU A 101 -8.35 8.42 -3.47
N THR A 102 -9.36 7.70 -3.96
CA THR A 102 -10.76 7.93 -3.58
C THR A 102 -11.22 7.18 -2.33
N ASN A 103 -10.48 6.17 -1.87
CA ASN A 103 -10.86 5.34 -0.72
C ASN A 103 -9.78 5.35 0.37
N PHE A 104 -8.52 5.06 0.02
CA PHE A 104 -7.45 4.96 1.01
C PHE A 104 -7.00 6.34 1.52
N PHE A 105 -6.88 7.34 0.63
CA PHE A 105 -6.60 8.74 0.96
C PHE A 105 -7.85 9.60 1.06
N LYS A 106 -9.05 9.00 1.06
CA LYS A 106 -10.29 9.75 1.22
C LYS A 106 -10.24 10.58 2.49
N ASP A 107 -10.51 11.88 2.36
CA ASP A 107 -10.56 12.79 3.50
C ASP A 107 -11.76 12.51 4.40
N PHE A 108 -11.69 12.94 5.66
CA PHE A 108 -12.78 12.78 6.62
C PHE A 108 -13.83 13.87 6.44
N ASP A 109 -15.10 13.55 6.69
CA ASP A 109 -16.18 14.54 6.67
C ASP A 109 -16.49 14.97 8.09
N VAL A 110 -16.16 16.22 8.43
CA VAL A 110 -16.41 16.81 9.76
C VAL A 110 -17.90 16.81 10.12
N ARG A 111 -18.79 16.80 9.12
CA ARG A 111 -20.25 16.92 9.30
C ARG A 111 -21.02 15.67 8.89
N GLY A 112 -20.35 14.65 8.38
CA GLY A 112 -20.95 13.43 7.82
C GLY A 112 -20.73 12.19 8.66
N GLU A 113 -21.22 11.05 8.18
CA GLU A 113 -20.96 9.74 8.78
C GLU A 113 -19.53 9.28 8.45
N ASN A 114 -18.74 9.01 9.49
CA ASN A 114 -17.36 8.52 9.38
C ASN A 114 -17.27 7.03 9.70
N SER A 115 -18.19 6.26 9.11
CA SER A 115 -18.25 4.80 9.25
C SER A 115 -17.23 4.05 8.37
N PHE A 116 -16.42 4.78 7.60
CA PHE A 116 -15.40 4.21 6.71
C PHE A 116 -13.98 4.44 7.25
N ILE A 117 -13.09 3.49 6.98
CA ILE A 117 -11.68 3.58 7.34
C ILE A 117 -10.85 3.99 6.11
N SER A 118 -10.25 5.17 6.19
CA SER A 118 -9.18 5.65 5.33
C SER A 118 -7.95 6.03 6.15
N ARG A 119 -6.79 6.20 5.52
CA ARG A 119 -5.58 6.71 6.18
C ARG A 119 -5.85 8.04 6.89
N ASN A 120 -6.58 8.95 6.23
CA ASN A 120 -6.81 10.29 6.77
C ASN A 120 -7.77 10.24 7.95
N THR A 121 -8.85 9.46 7.87
CA THR A 121 -9.77 9.30 9.01
C THR A 121 -9.09 8.72 10.25
N ILE A 122 -8.18 7.74 10.09
CA ILE A 122 -7.36 7.19 11.19
C ILE A 122 -6.45 8.28 11.77
N SER A 123 -5.69 8.99 10.93
CA SER A 123 -4.74 10.01 11.37
C SER A 123 -5.40 11.18 12.12
N HIS A 124 -6.68 11.44 11.85
CA HIS A 124 -7.45 12.52 12.48
C HIS A 124 -8.35 12.02 13.63
N GLY A 125 -8.31 10.72 13.96
CA GLY A 125 -9.08 10.15 15.08
C GLY A 125 -10.60 10.23 14.90
N PHE A 126 -11.06 10.28 13.64
CA PHE A 126 -12.45 10.58 13.29
C PHE A 126 -13.30 9.31 13.04
N VAL A 127 -12.71 8.13 13.27
CA VAL A 127 -13.30 6.81 13.00
C VAL A 127 -13.96 6.24 14.26
N ASP A 128 -15.19 5.76 14.13
CA ASP A 128 -15.87 5.05 15.22
C ASP A 128 -15.24 3.68 15.49
N SER A 129 -15.16 3.27 16.76
CA SER A 129 -14.58 1.99 17.18
C SER A 129 -15.16 0.77 16.45
N THR A 130 -16.43 0.81 16.03
CA THR A 130 -17.10 -0.26 15.30
C THR A 130 -16.58 -0.47 13.88
N ALA A 131 -15.87 0.52 13.31
CA ALA A 131 -15.31 0.42 11.97
C ALA A 131 -14.01 -0.41 11.94
N PHE A 132 -13.34 -0.62 13.08
CA PHE A 132 -12.11 -1.43 13.21
C PHE A 132 -12.43 -2.93 13.18
N THR A 133 -12.80 -3.39 11.99
CA THR A 133 -13.20 -4.77 11.74
C THR A 133 -12.10 -5.56 11.05
N ARG A 134 -12.24 -6.90 11.07
CA ARG A 134 -11.43 -7.81 10.26
C ARG A 134 -11.38 -7.39 8.79
N LYS A 135 -12.52 -6.95 8.25
CA LYS A 135 -12.65 -6.53 6.85
C LYS A 135 -11.78 -5.30 6.58
N SER A 136 -11.87 -4.28 7.43
CA SER A 136 -11.09 -3.05 7.29
C SER A 136 -9.58 -3.35 7.38
N SER A 137 -9.17 -4.18 8.33
CA SER A 137 -7.76 -4.59 8.46
C SER A 137 -7.28 -5.39 7.24
N LEU A 138 -8.09 -6.34 6.75
CA LEU A 138 -7.78 -7.13 5.55
C LEU A 138 -7.63 -6.25 4.29
N ILE A 139 -8.45 -5.21 4.13
CA ILE A 139 -8.33 -4.27 3.00
C ILE A 139 -6.94 -3.62 2.98
N GLY A 140 -6.41 -3.22 4.14
CA GLY A 140 -5.04 -2.70 4.24
C GLY A 140 -4.00 -3.70 3.71
N PHE A 141 -4.11 -4.97 4.08
CA PHE A 141 -3.19 -6.01 3.58
C PHE A 141 -3.33 -6.26 2.09
N LEU A 142 -4.54 -6.24 1.54
CA LEU A 142 -4.77 -6.38 0.11
C LEU A 142 -4.20 -5.19 -0.69
N ILE A 143 -4.28 -3.98 -0.14
CA ILE A 143 -3.62 -2.80 -0.71
C ILE A 143 -2.09 -3.00 -0.74
N LEU A 144 -1.50 -3.42 0.39
CA LEU A 144 -0.07 -3.66 0.48
C LEU A 144 0.39 -4.78 -0.46
N ASP A 145 -0.37 -5.87 -0.57
CA ASP A 145 -0.10 -6.97 -1.47
C ASP A 145 -0.08 -6.52 -2.94
N GLN A 146 -1.03 -5.67 -3.35
CA GLN A 146 -1.04 -5.11 -4.69
C GLN A 146 0.18 -4.19 -4.94
N ILE A 147 0.56 -3.36 -3.96
CA ILE A 147 1.76 -2.52 -4.03
C ILE A 147 3.04 -3.37 -4.13
N GLN A 148 3.11 -4.50 -3.41
CA GLN A 148 4.21 -5.46 -3.51
C GLN A 148 4.35 -6.02 -4.92
N LYS A 149 3.22 -6.40 -5.55
CA LYS A 149 3.23 -6.92 -6.93
C LYS A 149 3.72 -5.86 -7.92
N TYR A 150 3.30 -4.62 -7.73
CA TYR A 150 3.71 -3.50 -8.58
C TYR A 150 5.20 -3.18 -8.49
N THR A 151 5.71 -3.06 -7.27
CA THR A 151 7.13 -2.77 -7.03
C THR A 151 8.02 -3.90 -7.57
N LYS A 152 7.63 -5.16 -7.38
CA LYS A 152 8.34 -6.34 -7.94
C LYS A 152 8.39 -6.32 -9.47
N ILE A 153 7.28 -5.96 -10.12
CA ILE A 153 7.22 -5.84 -11.58
C ILE A 153 8.12 -4.71 -12.08
N SER A 154 8.06 -3.54 -11.44
CA SER A 154 8.90 -2.39 -11.78
C SER A 154 10.40 -2.72 -11.66
N THR A 155 10.85 -3.36 -10.57
CA THR A 155 12.25 -3.80 -10.41
C THR A 155 12.69 -4.75 -11.52
N ASN A 156 11.82 -5.70 -11.92
CA ASN A 156 12.14 -6.63 -13.00
C ASN A 156 12.32 -5.93 -14.36
N PHE A 157 11.63 -4.81 -14.60
CA PHE A 157 11.82 -4.01 -15.81
C PHE A 157 13.11 -3.19 -15.75
N GLU A 158 13.38 -2.53 -14.61
CA GLU A 158 14.65 -1.80 -14.38
C GLU A 158 15.87 -2.69 -14.66
N MET A 159 15.86 -3.93 -14.14
CA MET A 159 16.93 -4.92 -14.36
C MET A 159 17.10 -5.33 -15.83
N LYS A 160 15.98 -5.49 -16.57
CA LYS A 160 16.01 -5.88 -18.00
C LYS A 160 16.54 -4.77 -18.88
N ASP A 161 16.23 -3.51 -18.57
CA ASP A 161 16.72 -2.40 -19.36
C ASP A 161 18.22 -2.18 -19.12
N VAL A 162 18.73 -2.35 -17.89
CA VAL A 162 20.18 -2.35 -17.62
C VAL A 162 20.93 -3.43 -18.43
N GLN A 163 20.37 -4.64 -18.55
CA GLN A 163 20.98 -5.72 -19.33
C GLN A 163 21.03 -5.46 -20.85
N LYS A 164 20.19 -4.56 -21.40
CA LYS A 164 20.27 -4.20 -22.83
C LYS A 164 21.44 -3.26 -23.14
N PHE A 165 22.03 -2.64 -22.12
CA PHE A 165 23.13 -1.68 -22.26
C PHE A 165 24.50 -2.25 -21.83
N LEU A 166 24.55 -3.54 -21.50
CA LEU A 166 25.76 -4.31 -21.20
C LEU A 166 26.02 -5.34 -22.30
#